data_AF-A0AAP8N610-F1
#
_entry.id   AF-A0AAP8N610-F1
#
_cell.length_a   1.000
_cell.length_b   1.000
_cell.length_c   1.000
_cell.angle_alpha   90.00
_cell.angle_beta   90.00
_cell.angle_gamma   90.00
#
_symmetry.space_group_name_H-M   'P 1'
#
loop_
_entity.id
_entity.type
_entity.pdbx_description
1 polymer ?
#
loop_
_entity_poly.entity_id
_entity_poly.type
_entity_poly.pdbx_seq_one_letter_code
_entity_poly.pdbx_strand_id
1 'polypeptide(L)'
;VPVTASTGLVLKPTITFDDCPPLDVICIPGGGGVGPLMEDEQTLAFIKTQAATARYVTSVCTGALVLGAAGLLKGKRATTHWAY
;
A
#
# COMPACT_ATOMS: atom_id res chain seq x y z
N VAL A 1 -12.63 4.93 10.80
CA VAL A 1 -13.54 3.75 10.91
C VAL A 1 -12.71 2.48 11.08
N PRO A 2 -13.20 1.44 11.79
CA PRO A 2 -12.53 0.14 11.82
C PRO A 2 -12.41 -0.47 10.42
N VAL A 3 -11.37 -1.28 10.19
CA VAL A 3 -11.10 -1.95 8.91
C VAL A 3 -11.14 -3.45 9.12
N THR A 4 -11.96 -4.16 8.34
CA THR A 4 -12.12 -5.61 8.46
C THR A 4 -11.22 -6.32 7.44
N ALA A 5 -10.36 -7.22 7.92
CA ALA A 5 -9.53 -8.08 7.08
C ALA A 5 -10.36 -9.18 6.39
N SER A 6 -9.79 -9.85 5.38
CA SER A 6 -10.47 -10.93 4.63
C SER A 6 -10.92 -12.12 5.50
N THR A 7 -10.30 -12.30 6.66
CA THR A 7 -10.66 -13.35 7.63
C THR A 7 -11.76 -12.92 8.62
N GLY A 8 -12.27 -11.69 8.51
CA GLY A 8 -13.24 -11.12 9.46
C GLY A 8 -12.60 -10.46 10.69
N LEU A 9 -11.28 -10.55 10.86
CA LEU A 9 -10.57 -9.83 11.93
C LEU A 9 -10.69 -8.31 11.74
N VAL A 10 -11.11 -7.60 12.79
CA VAL A 10 -11.26 -6.14 12.76
C VAL A 10 -10.00 -5.46 13.32
N LEU A 11 -9.42 -4.60 12.51
CA LEU A 11 -8.28 -3.75 12.85
C LEU A 11 -8.74 -2.31 13.07
N LYS A 12 -8.04 -1.60 13.94
CA LYS A 12 -8.29 -0.17 14.23
C LYS A 12 -7.15 0.67 13.64
N PRO A 13 -7.38 1.45 12.58
CA PRO A 13 -6.42 2.46 12.14
C PRO A 13 -6.17 3.48 13.25
N THR A 14 -4.93 3.93 13.38
CA THR A 14 -4.52 4.92 14.38
C THR A 14 -4.46 6.33 13.82
N ILE A 15 -4.37 6.49 12.51
CA ILE A 15 -4.14 7.76 11.83
C ILE A 15 -4.80 7.77 10.45
N THR A 16 -5.13 8.97 9.95
CA THR A 16 -5.64 9.19 8.59
C THR A 16 -4.47 9.43 7.63
N PHE A 17 -4.74 9.53 6.33
CA PHE A 17 -3.72 9.94 5.36
C PHE A 17 -3.28 11.40 5.57
N ASP A 18 -4.22 12.31 5.86
CA ASP A 18 -3.95 13.74 6.01
C ASP A 18 -3.12 14.05 7.26
N ASP A 19 -3.30 13.25 8.32
CA ASP A 19 -2.57 13.43 9.59
C ASP A 19 -1.26 12.63 9.65
N CYS A 20 -1.01 11.73 8.68
CA CYS A 20 0.16 10.85 8.73
C CYS A 20 1.46 11.64 8.53
N PRO A 21 2.41 11.60 9.48
CA PRO A 21 3.68 12.28 9.31
C PRO A 21 4.51 11.63 8.19
N PRO A 22 5.59 12.29 7.73
CA PRO A 22 6.56 11.66 6.84
C PRO A 22 7.07 10.34 7.43
N LEU A 23 7.05 9.28 6.64
CA LEU A 23 7.45 7.94 7.07
C LEU A 23 8.90 7.65 6.68
N ASP A 24 9.66 7.05 7.60
CA ASP A 24 10.94 6.40 7.25
C ASP A 24 10.71 5.09 6.46
N VAL A 25 9.63 4.37 6.78
CA VAL A 25 9.24 3.09 6.17
C VAL A 25 7.75 3.07 5.88
N ILE A 26 7.39 2.72 4.66
CA ILE A 26 6.01 2.40 4.27
C ILE A 26 5.92 0.92 3.83
N CYS A 27 4.87 0.23 4.26
CA CYS A 27 4.61 -1.17 3.92
C CYS A 27 3.18 -1.34 3.42
N ILE A 28 3.03 -1.84 2.18
CA ILE A 28 1.73 -2.10 1.57
C ILE A 28 1.43 -3.61 1.63
N PRO A 29 0.44 -4.06 2.42
CA PRO A 29 0.05 -5.46 2.46
C PRO A 29 -0.75 -5.86 1.21
N GLY A 30 -0.83 -7.17 0.96
CA GLY A 30 -1.71 -7.75 -0.04
C GLY A 30 -3.08 -8.14 0.52
N GLY A 31 -3.84 -8.89 -0.28
CA GLY A 31 -5.14 -9.46 0.10
C GLY A 31 -6.27 -9.12 -0.87
N GLY A 32 -7.49 -9.53 -0.52
CA GLY A 32 -8.68 -9.38 -1.38
C GLY A 32 -9.08 -7.92 -1.67
N GLY A 33 -8.58 -6.96 -0.89
CA GLY A 33 -8.83 -5.52 -1.09
C GLY A 33 -7.89 -4.84 -2.09
N VAL A 34 -6.89 -5.53 -2.65
CA VAL A 34 -5.89 -4.91 -3.52
C VAL A 34 -6.49 -4.36 -4.82
N GLY A 35 -7.47 -5.04 -5.42
CA GLY A 35 -8.10 -4.63 -6.69
C GLY A 35 -8.63 -3.19 -6.62
N PRO A 36 -9.57 -2.89 -5.71
CA PRO A 36 -10.08 -1.53 -5.52
C PRO A 36 -8.98 -0.50 -5.17
N LEU A 37 -7.96 -0.87 -4.38
CA LEU A 37 -6.86 0.04 -4.02
C LEU A 37 -5.95 0.41 -5.21
N MET A 38 -5.90 -0.42 -6.26
CA MET A 38 -5.16 -0.09 -7.48
C MET A 38 -5.85 1.00 -8.32
N GLU A 39 -7.10 1.33 -8.02
CA GLU A 39 -7.90 2.35 -8.71
C GLU A 39 -8.26 3.54 -7.79
N ASP A 40 -7.97 3.44 -6.50
CA ASP A 40 -8.22 4.51 -5.52
C ASP A 40 -7.16 5.61 -5.61
N GLU A 41 -7.51 6.69 -6.31
CA GLU A 41 -6.63 7.85 -6.50
C GLU A 41 -6.09 8.45 -5.20
N GLN A 42 -6.90 8.49 -4.13
CA GLN A 42 -6.47 9.04 -2.84
C GLN A 42 -5.38 8.17 -2.20
N THR A 43 -5.61 6.85 -2.20
CA THR A 43 -4.61 5.90 -1.69
C THR A 43 -3.32 5.94 -2.51
N LEU A 44 -3.42 5.93 -3.85
CA LEU A 44 -2.24 5.96 -4.72
C LEU A 44 -1.45 7.27 -4.58
N ALA A 45 -2.14 8.40 -4.42
CA ALA A 45 -1.51 9.70 -4.16
C ALA A 45 -0.77 9.71 -2.83
N PHE A 46 -1.39 9.22 -1.75
CA PHE A 46 -0.76 9.10 -0.43
C PHE A 46 0.52 8.25 -0.50
N ILE A 47 0.47 7.09 -1.15
CA ILE A 47 1.61 6.18 -1.30
C ILE A 47 2.75 6.87 -2.07
N LYS A 48 2.44 7.57 -3.18
CA LYS A 48 3.46 8.33 -3.94
C LYS A 48 4.11 9.43 -3.09
N THR A 49 3.32 10.17 -2.31
CA THR A 49 3.82 11.24 -1.44
C THR A 49 4.78 10.69 -0.39
N GLN A 50 4.39 9.64 0.33
CA GLN A 50 5.24 9.02 1.34
C GLN A 50 6.50 8.38 0.74
N ALA A 51 6.36 7.71 -0.41
CA ALA A 51 7.48 7.08 -1.12
C ALA A 51 8.53 8.07 -1.63
N ALA A 52 8.20 9.37 -1.78
CA ALA A 52 9.14 10.38 -2.24
C ALA A 52 10.28 10.64 -1.23
N THR A 53 10.01 10.46 0.06
CA THR A 53 10.98 10.73 1.14
C THR A 53 11.29 9.51 2.00
N ALA A 54 10.48 8.45 1.94
CA ALA A 54 10.72 7.25 2.73
C ALA A 54 12.05 6.59 2.39
N ARG A 55 12.79 6.16 3.42
CA ARG A 55 14.03 5.41 3.28
C ARG A 55 13.78 4.01 2.72
N TYR A 56 12.63 3.41 3.07
CA TYR A 56 12.21 2.10 2.58
C TYR A 56 10.76 2.11 2.12
N VAL A 57 10.55 1.77 0.85
CA VAL A 57 9.23 1.50 0.26
C VAL A 57 9.11 0.01 0.07
N THR A 58 8.19 -0.62 0.81
CA THR A 58 8.07 -2.07 0.90
C THR A 58 6.66 -2.55 0.63
N SER A 59 6.54 -3.81 0.25
CA SER A 59 5.24 -4.47 0.07
C SER A 59 5.36 -5.96 0.36
N VAL A 60 4.23 -6.58 0.71
CA VAL A 60 4.11 -8.02 0.91
C VAL A 60 2.99 -8.57 0.04
N CYS A 61 3.18 -9.77 -0.53
CA CYS A 61 2.15 -10.46 -1.32
C CYS A 61 1.70 -9.57 -2.51
N THR A 62 0.39 -9.47 -2.76
CA THR A 62 -0.18 -8.64 -3.83
C THR A 62 -0.10 -7.14 -3.59
N GLY A 63 0.41 -6.67 -2.44
CA GLY A 63 0.63 -5.25 -2.19
C GLY A 63 1.61 -4.60 -3.18
N ALA A 64 2.50 -5.39 -3.79
CA ALA A 64 3.37 -4.94 -4.87
C ALA A 64 2.59 -4.43 -6.09
N LEU A 65 1.39 -4.95 -6.35
CA LEU A 65 0.53 -4.50 -7.45
C LEU A 65 0.04 -3.06 -7.22
N VAL A 66 -0.25 -2.69 -5.96
CA VAL A 66 -0.60 -1.31 -5.59
C VAL A 66 0.59 -0.38 -5.78
N LEU A 67 1.81 -0.80 -5.41
CA LEU A 67 3.03 -0.03 -5.71
C LEU A 67 3.24 0.13 -7.23
N GLY A 68 2.90 -0.91 -8.02
CA GLY A 68 2.90 -0.87 -9.48
C GLY A 68 1.91 0.15 -10.03
N ALA A 69 0.66 0.13 -9.54
CA ALA A 69 -0.38 1.10 -9.90
C ALA A 69 0.00 2.54 -9.51
N ALA A 70 0.68 2.71 -8.37
CA ALA A 70 1.29 3.97 -7.96
C ALA A 70 2.50 4.37 -8.83
N GLY A 71 2.90 3.56 -9.81
CA GLY A 71 4.00 3.86 -10.74
C GLY A 71 5.40 3.72 -10.12
N LEU A 72 5.52 3.21 -8.89
CA LEU A 72 6.77 3.15 -8.14
C LEU A 72 7.68 1.98 -8.57
N LEU A 73 7.16 1.04 -9.35
CA LEU A 73 7.90 -0.14 -9.80
C LEU A 73 8.46 -0.03 -11.23
N LYS A 74 8.28 1.11 -11.92
CA LYS A 74 8.83 1.31 -13.27
C LYS A 74 10.36 1.21 -13.26
N GLY A 75 10.91 0.27 -14.03
CA GLY A 75 12.35 0.02 -14.11
C GLY A 75 12.96 -0.60 -12.85
N LYS A 76 12.14 -1.20 -11.97
CA LYS A 76 12.60 -1.86 -10.73
C LYS A 76 12.38 -3.37 -10.80
N ARG A 77 13.27 -4.12 -10.15
CA ARG A 77 13.03 -5.54 -9.86
C ARG A 77 12.06 -5.62 -8.68
N ALA A 78 10.98 -6.37 -8.84
CA ALA A 78 9.97 -6.58 -7.81
C ALA A 78 9.49 -8.04 -7.83
N THR A 79 8.84 -8.47 -6.75
CA THR A 79 8.14 -9.75 -6.65
C THR A 79 6.77 -9.52 -6.03
N THR A 80 5.86 -10.48 -6.22
CA THR A 80 4.48 -10.47 -5.70
C THR A 80 4.08 -11.89 -5.31
N HIS A 81 2.84 -12.09 -4.89
CA HIS A 81 2.30 -13.42 -4.67
C HIS A 81 2.36 -14.26 -5.96
N TRP A 82 2.81 -15.51 -5.88
CA TRP A 82 3.11 -16.38 -7.04
C TRP A 82 1.97 -16.56 -8.06
N ALA A 83 0.72 -16.39 -7.63
CA ALA A 83 -0.46 -16.54 -8.49
C ALA A 83 -0.82 -15.27 -9.29
N TYR A 84 -0.04 -14.19 -9.15
CA TYR A 84 -0.20 -12.89 -9.80
C TYR A 84 1.11 -12.47 -10.47
#